data_AF-A0A9D2BUB7-F1
#
_entry.id   AF-A0A9D2BUB7-F1
#
_cell.length_a   1.000
_cell.length_b   1.000
_cell.length_c   1.000
_cell.angle_alpha   90.00
_cell.angle_beta   90.00
_cell.angle_gamma   90.00
#
_symmetry.space_group_name_H-M   'P 1'
#
loop_
_entity.id
_entity.type
_entity.pdbx_description
1 polymer ?
#
loop_
_entity_poly.entity_id
_entity_poly.type
_entity_poly.pdbx_seq_one_letter_code
_entity_poly.pdbx_strand_id
1 'polypeptide(L)'
;MKKAAYIVPALSLLVSSTLYGCGLDRDMAIDYYNSSKSELEAAVAEILENQSADGIALDGILSISYWDGDDTIIEFEVYASGIAPSTTYGGIYYSVSGEPAGFQNTDVTLVETADGWEWQTDGGNCGETTHIEGNWYTYEAEF
;
A
#
# COMPACT_ATOMS: atom_id res chain seq x y z
N MET A 1 -22.88 -37.96 32.15
CA MET A 1 -21.60 -38.24 31.48
C MET A 1 -21.28 -37.05 30.59
N LYS A 2 -20.20 -36.34 30.87
CA LYS A 2 -19.81 -35.07 30.21
C LYS A 2 -19.16 -35.38 28.86
N LYS A 3 -19.62 -34.76 27.77
CA LYS A 3 -18.95 -34.85 26.45
C LYS A 3 -17.87 -33.78 26.39
N ALA A 4 -16.64 -34.22 26.12
CA ALA A 4 -15.42 -33.42 26.07
C ALA A 4 -15.40 -32.50 24.84
N ALA A 5 -14.94 -31.27 25.05
CA ALA A 5 -14.61 -30.32 24.00
C ALA A 5 -13.28 -30.72 23.33
N TYR A 6 -13.27 -30.83 22.01
CA TYR A 6 -12.04 -30.96 21.23
C TYR A 6 -11.60 -29.57 20.77
N ILE A 7 -10.52 -29.08 21.36
CA ILE A 7 -9.76 -27.94 20.84
C ILE A 7 -8.80 -28.53 19.82
N VAL A 8 -8.98 -28.18 18.55
CA VAL A 8 -7.97 -28.45 17.50
C VAL A 8 -6.98 -27.28 17.55
N PRO A 9 -5.70 -27.50 17.87
CA PRO A 9 -4.70 -26.47 17.67
C PRO A 9 -4.41 -26.38 16.16
N ALA A 10 -4.79 -25.27 15.53
CA ALA A 10 -4.32 -24.97 14.18
C ALA A 10 -2.82 -24.67 14.27
N LEU A 11 -2.04 -25.59 13.69
CA LEU A 11 -0.59 -25.58 13.62
C LEU A 11 -0.17 -24.53 12.59
N SER A 12 0.35 -23.38 13.05
CA SER A 12 0.88 -22.33 12.17
C SER A 12 2.15 -22.84 11.49
N LEU A 13 2.05 -23.15 10.20
CA LEU A 13 3.21 -23.39 9.34
C LEU A 13 3.82 -22.03 8.99
N LEU A 14 4.91 -21.68 9.66
CA LEU A 14 5.82 -20.61 9.22
C LEU A 14 6.52 -21.08 7.95
N VAL A 15 6.00 -20.65 6.79
CA VAL A 15 6.74 -20.70 5.54
C VAL A 15 7.67 -19.49 5.56
N SER A 16 8.92 -19.73 5.94
CA SER A 16 10.00 -18.75 5.79
C SER A 16 10.37 -18.66 4.31
N SER A 17 9.58 -17.90 3.55
CA SER A 17 9.95 -17.44 2.22
C SER A 17 11.08 -16.44 2.40
N THR A 18 12.26 -16.75 1.90
CA THR A 18 13.32 -15.75 1.72
C THR A 18 12.81 -14.70 0.74
N LEU A 19 12.25 -13.61 1.26
CA LEU A 19 11.97 -12.37 0.54
C LEU A 19 13.28 -11.92 -0.11
N TYR A 20 13.34 -12.02 -1.44
CA TYR A 20 14.24 -11.17 -2.21
C TYR A 20 13.79 -9.75 -1.91
N GLY A 21 14.61 -9.00 -1.17
CA GLY A 21 14.21 -7.72 -0.61
C GLY A 21 13.68 -6.75 -1.67
N CYS A 22 12.36 -6.60 -1.69
CA CYS A 22 11.70 -5.31 -1.89
C CYS A 22 12.23 -4.38 -0.79
N GLY A 23 12.73 -3.21 -1.15
CA GLY A 23 13.31 -2.32 -0.15
C GLY A 23 14.35 -1.34 -0.65
N LEU A 24 14.82 -1.46 -1.90
CA LEU A 24 15.70 -0.44 -2.49
C LEU A 24 14.95 0.83 -2.91
N ASP A 25 13.67 0.73 -3.30
CA ASP A 25 12.92 1.87 -3.84
C ASP A 25 11.92 2.48 -2.83
N ARG A 26 11.66 1.83 -1.70
CA ARG A 26 10.86 2.39 -0.57
C ARG A 26 11.45 3.69 -0.04
N ASP A 27 12.78 3.80 0.01
CA ASP A 27 13.45 5.01 0.50
C ASP A 27 13.10 6.24 -0.37
N MET A 28 12.89 6.06 -1.68
CA MET A 28 12.48 7.15 -2.56
C MET A 28 11.09 7.70 -2.21
N ALA A 29 10.14 6.81 -1.89
CA ALA A 29 8.79 7.22 -1.48
C ALA A 29 8.80 7.95 -0.12
N ILE A 30 9.62 7.47 0.82
CA ILE A 30 9.80 8.11 2.14
C ILE A 30 10.49 9.47 2.00
N ASP A 31 11.54 9.57 1.17
CA ASP A 31 12.24 10.82 0.92
C ASP A 31 11.32 11.85 0.24
N TYR A 32 10.49 11.41 -0.70
CA TYR A 32 9.47 12.27 -1.31
C TYR A 32 8.46 12.76 -0.27
N TYR A 33 7.90 11.86 0.55
CA TYR A 33 6.99 12.23 1.63
C TYR A 33 7.60 13.29 2.55
N ASN A 34 8.82 13.05 3.04
CA ASN A 34 9.49 13.95 3.99
C ASN A 34 9.78 15.34 3.38
N SER A 35 10.10 15.40 2.09
CA SER A 35 10.41 16.65 1.40
C SER A 35 9.17 17.42 0.92
N SER A 36 8.03 16.74 0.74
CA SER A 36 6.83 17.30 0.09
C SER A 36 5.56 17.22 0.95
N LYS A 37 5.67 16.89 2.24
CA LYS A 37 4.53 16.64 3.16
C LYS A 37 3.42 17.70 3.09
N SER A 38 3.77 18.98 3.16
CA SER A 38 2.76 20.05 3.13
C SER A 38 2.00 20.13 1.81
N GLU A 39 2.65 19.81 0.69
CA GLU A 39 2.02 19.82 -0.64
C GLU A 39 1.10 18.60 -0.80
N LEU A 40 1.53 17.45 -0.28
CA LEU A 40 0.73 16.24 -0.20
C LEU A 40 -0.52 16.43 0.67
N GLU A 41 -0.40 17.05 1.83
CA GLU A 41 -1.54 17.36 2.71
C GLU A 41 -2.53 18.33 2.05
N ALA A 42 -2.02 19.33 1.32
CA ALA A 42 -2.87 20.25 0.55
C ALA A 42 -3.60 19.53 -0.59
N ALA A 43 -2.89 18.67 -1.33
CA ALA A 43 -3.49 17.87 -2.39
C ALA A 43 -4.56 16.92 -1.84
N VAL A 44 -4.31 16.24 -0.71
CA VAL A 44 -5.30 15.39 -0.05
C VAL A 44 -6.55 16.17 0.32
N ALA A 45 -6.40 17.37 0.90
CA ALA A 45 -7.56 18.20 1.25
C ALA A 45 -8.40 18.57 0.03
N GLU A 46 -7.75 18.99 -1.07
CA GLU A 46 -8.43 19.32 -2.33
C GLU A 46 -9.10 18.11 -2.98
N ILE A 47 -8.44 16.94 -2.97
CA ILE A 47 -8.98 15.70 -3.53
C ILE A 47 -10.17 15.22 -2.73
N LEU A 48 -10.13 15.29 -1.40
CA LEU A 48 -11.26 14.89 -0.55
C LEU A 48 -12.45 15.84 -0.69
N GLU A 49 -12.21 17.13 -0.86
CA GLU A 49 -13.27 18.12 -1.11
C GLU A 49 -13.97 17.86 -2.46
N ASN A 50 -13.20 17.53 -3.50
CA ASN A 50 -13.71 17.35 -4.85
C ASN A 50 -14.04 15.90 -5.23
N GLN A 51 -13.63 14.94 -4.40
CA GLN A 51 -13.67 13.50 -4.66
C GLN A 51 -13.05 13.10 -6.00
N SER A 52 -11.97 13.79 -6.39
CA SER A 52 -11.25 13.57 -7.64
C SER A 52 -9.83 14.12 -7.56
N ALA A 53 -8.90 13.45 -8.23
CA ALA A 53 -7.53 13.91 -8.44
C ALA A 53 -7.34 14.69 -9.75
N ASP A 54 -8.42 14.88 -10.53
CA ASP A 54 -8.34 15.52 -11.84
C ASP A 54 -7.80 16.96 -11.75
N GLY A 55 -6.76 17.24 -12.53
CA GLY A 55 -6.15 18.57 -12.61
C GLY A 55 -5.10 18.86 -11.53
N ILE A 56 -4.87 17.94 -10.59
CA ILE A 56 -3.82 18.05 -9.60
C ILE A 56 -2.55 17.40 -10.15
N ALA A 57 -1.44 18.12 -10.04
CA ALA A 57 -0.12 17.63 -10.42
C ALA A 57 0.91 18.15 -9.41
N LEU A 58 1.77 17.26 -8.94
CA LEU A 58 2.89 17.57 -8.05
C LEU A 58 4.20 17.23 -8.77
N ASP A 59 5.22 18.06 -8.57
CA ASP A 59 6.54 17.75 -9.13
C ASP A 59 7.08 16.46 -8.49
N GLY A 60 7.70 15.60 -9.29
CA GLY A 60 8.19 14.30 -8.84
C GLY A 60 7.14 13.20 -8.64
N ILE A 61 5.86 13.46 -8.91
CA ILE A 61 4.80 12.43 -8.93
C ILE A 61 4.48 12.04 -10.37
N LEU A 62 4.42 10.73 -10.63
CA LEU A 62 4.07 10.15 -11.91
C LEU A 62 2.55 10.16 -12.15
N SER A 63 1.78 9.81 -11.12
CA SER A 63 0.32 9.79 -11.17
C SER A 63 -0.29 10.01 -9.78
N ILE A 64 -1.50 10.57 -9.76
CA ILE A 64 -2.30 10.74 -8.54
C ILE A 64 -3.67 10.13 -8.82
N SER A 65 -4.12 9.24 -7.94
CA SER A 65 -5.39 8.52 -8.11
C SER A 65 -6.25 8.62 -6.85
N TYR A 66 -7.55 8.81 -7.05
CA TYR A 66 -8.57 8.73 -6.00
C TYR A 66 -9.31 7.39 -6.16
N TRP A 67 -9.24 6.54 -5.14
CA TRP A 67 -9.83 5.21 -5.16
C TRP A 67 -10.99 5.12 -4.17
N ASP A 68 -12.21 5.26 -4.70
CA ASP A 68 -13.46 5.13 -3.94
C ASP A 68 -13.82 3.64 -3.74
N GLY A 69 -13.21 3.02 -2.73
CA GLY A 69 -13.50 1.66 -2.25
C GLY A 69 -14.10 1.68 -0.84
N ASP A 70 -14.23 0.51 -0.21
CA ASP A 70 -14.76 0.40 1.17
C ASP A 70 -13.95 1.25 2.17
N ASP A 71 -12.64 1.34 1.94
CA ASP A 71 -11.73 2.26 2.62
C ASP A 71 -11.08 3.19 1.57
N THR A 72 -11.60 4.41 1.40
CA THR A 72 -11.07 5.35 0.41
C THR A 72 -9.58 5.63 0.63
N ILE A 73 -8.80 5.59 -0.45
CA ILE A 73 -7.40 6.02 -0.44
C ILE A 73 -7.11 7.03 -1.56
N ILE A 74 -6.10 7.86 -1.34
CA ILE A 74 -5.49 8.73 -2.34
C ILE A 74 -4.06 8.27 -2.55
N GLU A 75 -3.75 7.80 -3.76
CA GLU A 75 -2.47 7.20 -4.11
C GLU A 75 -1.63 8.18 -4.94
N PHE A 76 -0.35 8.31 -4.60
CA PHE A 76 0.64 9.13 -5.29
C PHE A 76 1.80 8.23 -5.73
N GLU A 77 1.88 7.96 -7.03
CA GLU A 77 2.92 7.12 -7.62
C GLU A 77 4.21 7.93 -7.78
N VAL A 78 5.27 7.51 -7.10
CA VAL A 78 6.56 8.22 -7.08
C VAL A 78 7.50 7.64 -8.14
N TYR A 79 7.43 6.33 -8.36
CA TYR A 79 8.28 5.65 -9.33
C TYR A 79 7.57 4.44 -9.94
N ALA A 80 8.02 4.08 -11.13
CA ALA A 80 7.73 2.82 -11.78
C ALA A 80 8.99 2.31 -12.49
N SER A 81 9.24 1.01 -12.42
CA SER A 81 10.39 0.38 -13.06
C SER A 81 10.00 -0.96 -13.69
N GLY A 82 10.58 -1.28 -14.86
CA GLY A 82 10.26 -2.49 -15.61
C GLY A 82 9.59 -2.24 -16.96
N ILE A 83 9.09 -3.31 -17.58
CA ILE A 83 8.42 -3.29 -18.88
C ILE A 83 7.18 -4.18 -18.78
N ALA A 84 6.01 -3.60 -19.03
CA ALA A 84 4.74 -4.30 -18.99
C ALA A 84 4.78 -5.65 -19.76
N PRO A 85 4.25 -6.75 -19.19
CA PRO A 85 3.48 -6.77 -17.95
C PRO A 85 4.33 -6.79 -16.67
N SER A 86 5.66 -6.95 -16.77
CA SER A 86 6.55 -7.07 -15.61
C SER A 86 7.00 -5.69 -15.13
N THR A 87 6.28 -5.10 -14.19
CA THR A 87 6.51 -3.73 -13.72
C THR A 87 6.31 -3.63 -12.23
N THR A 88 7.22 -2.93 -11.57
CA THR A 88 7.12 -2.52 -10.18
C THR A 88 6.65 -1.08 -10.11
N TYR A 89 5.64 -0.84 -9.29
CA TYR A 89 5.12 0.48 -8.97
C TYR A 89 5.38 0.78 -7.50
N GLY A 90 5.69 2.02 -7.16
CA GLY A 90 5.76 2.40 -5.76
C GLY A 90 5.59 3.87 -5.51
N GLY A 91 5.24 4.18 -4.27
CA GLY A 91 4.86 5.51 -3.88
C GLY A 91 4.28 5.57 -2.48
N ILE A 92 3.39 6.52 -2.28
CA ILE A 92 2.75 6.81 -1.01
C ILE A 92 1.25 6.91 -1.19
N TYR A 93 0.50 6.64 -0.14
CA TYR A 93 -0.94 6.90 -0.13
C TYR A 93 -1.42 7.44 1.21
N TYR A 94 -2.51 8.18 1.14
CA TYR A 94 -3.31 8.61 2.30
C TYR A 94 -4.53 7.73 2.43
N SER A 95 -4.69 7.07 3.57
CA SER A 95 -5.89 6.28 3.91
C SER A 95 -6.89 7.14 4.66
N VAL A 96 -8.12 7.26 4.17
CA VAL A 96 -9.14 8.07 4.85
C VAL A 96 -9.54 7.47 6.19
N SER A 97 -9.65 6.14 6.27
CA SER A 97 -9.96 5.43 7.53
C SER A 97 -8.74 5.30 8.45
N GLY A 98 -7.53 5.40 7.92
CA GLY A 98 -6.29 5.16 8.66
C GLY A 98 -5.95 3.66 8.77
N GLU A 99 -6.61 2.81 7.98
CA GLU A 99 -6.27 1.39 7.83
C GLU A 99 -5.38 1.18 6.59
N PRO A 100 -4.49 0.18 6.58
CA PRO A 100 -3.65 -0.12 5.42
C PRO A 100 -4.47 -0.67 4.24
N ALA A 101 -4.02 -0.38 3.02
CA ALA A 101 -4.66 -0.82 1.78
C ALA A 101 -3.64 -1.46 0.81
N GLY A 102 -4.13 -2.33 -0.06
CA GLY A 102 -3.36 -2.81 -1.23
C GLY A 102 -3.25 -1.73 -2.31
N PHE A 103 -2.31 -1.91 -3.24
CA PHE A 103 -2.14 -1.01 -4.39
C PHE A 103 -3.43 -0.84 -5.18
N GLN A 104 -3.74 0.39 -5.60
CA GLN A 104 -5.00 0.77 -6.26
C GLN A 104 -6.27 0.41 -5.48
N ASN A 105 -6.16 0.29 -4.15
CA ASN A 105 -7.24 -0.16 -3.27
C ASN A 105 -7.84 -1.51 -3.68
N THR A 106 -7.00 -2.41 -4.20
CA THR A 106 -7.43 -3.74 -4.59
C THR A 106 -7.92 -4.54 -3.38
N ASP A 107 -9.02 -5.29 -3.56
CA ASP A 107 -9.56 -6.18 -2.54
C ASP A 107 -8.69 -7.44 -2.39
N VAL A 108 -7.64 -7.31 -1.58
CA VAL A 108 -6.72 -8.39 -1.20
C VAL A 108 -6.64 -8.52 0.32
N THR A 109 -6.39 -9.74 0.77
CA THR A 109 -6.06 -9.96 2.17
C THR A 109 -4.63 -9.48 2.45
N LEU A 110 -4.53 -8.44 3.27
CA LEU A 110 -3.26 -7.99 3.84
C LEU A 110 -2.85 -8.88 5.01
N VAL A 111 -1.61 -9.33 5.00
CA VAL A 111 -0.99 -10.13 6.07
C VAL A 111 0.04 -9.26 6.78
N GLU A 112 -0.16 -9.02 8.07
CA GLU A 112 0.77 -8.24 8.89
C GLU A 112 2.14 -8.94 9.00
N THR A 113 3.20 -8.15 8.86
CA THR A 113 4.60 -8.55 8.98
C THR A 113 5.31 -7.72 10.05
N ALA A 114 6.63 -7.88 10.21
CA ALA A 114 7.38 -7.09 11.19
C ALA A 114 7.44 -5.60 10.83
N ASP A 115 7.37 -5.28 9.53
CA ASP A 115 7.63 -3.94 9.00
C ASP A 115 6.38 -3.31 8.34
N GLY A 116 5.25 -4.02 8.27
CA GLY A 116 4.03 -3.52 7.64
C GLY A 116 3.07 -4.64 7.28
N TRP A 117 2.58 -4.64 6.04
CA TRP A 117 1.69 -5.67 5.52
C TRP A 117 2.10 -6.07 4.11
N GLU A 118 1.91 -7.35 3.80
CA GLU A 118 2.14 -7.92 2.49
C GLU A 118 0.83 -8.46 1.92
N TRP A 119 0.70 -8.46 0.60
CA TRP A 119 -0.38 -9.15 -0.10
C TRP A 119 0.15 -9.88 -1.33
N GLN A 120 -0.56 -10.93 -1.73
CA GLN A 120 -0.28 -11.70 -2.92
C GLN A 120 -1.58 -12.23 -3.52
N THR A 121 -1.65 -12.28 -4.85
CA THR A 121 -2.75 -12.88 -5.60
C THR A 121 -2.34 -14.23 -6.18
N ASP A 122 -3.32 -15.08 -6.49
CA ASP A 122 -3.08 -16.36 -7.21
C ASP A 122 -2.40 -16.17 -8.58
N GLY A 123 -2.48 -14.96 -9.16
CA GLY A 123 -1.86 -14.59 -10.43
C GLY A 123 -0.37 -14.26 -10.34
N GLY A 124 0.21 -14.23 -9.15
CA GLY A 124 1.62 -13.89 -8.92
C GLY A 124 1.87 -12.43 -8.56
N ASN A 125 0.91 -11.54 -8.79
CA ASN A 125 1.02 -10.13 -8.37
C ASN A 125 1.13 -10.09 -6.84
N CYS A 126 2.03 -9.27 -6.34
CA CYS A 126 2.24 -9.08 -4.92
C CYS A 126 2.61 -7.62 -4.62
N GLY A 127 2.58 -7.27 -3.34
CA GLY A 127 3.01 -5.96 -2.91
C GLY A 127 3.06 -5.84 -1.40
N GLU A 128 3.58 -4.70 -0.98
CA GLU A 128 3.81 -4.37 0.41
C GLU A 128 3.22 -2.99 0.71
N THR A 129 2.81 -2.79 1.96
CA THR A 129 2.49 -1.46 2.48
C THR A 129 3.10 -1.28 3.87
N THR A 130 3.67 -0.10 4.12
CA THR A 130 4.33 0.24 5.39
C THR A 130 3.77 1.55 5.92
N HIS A 131 3.48 1.62 7.22
CA HIS A 131 3.01 2.84 7.85
C HIS A 131 4.15 3.87 7.96
N ILE A 132 3.84 5.14 7.66
CA ILE A 132 4.76 6.27 7.86
C ILE A 132 4.38 7.00 9.14
N GLU A 133 3.26 7.73 9.11
CA GLU A 133 2.69 8.44 10.25
C GLU A 133 1.23 8.82 9.98
N GLY A 134 0.42 8.97 11.05
CA GLY A 134 -1.00 9.31 10.91
C GLY A 134 -1.70 8.35 9.94
N ASN A 135 -2.22 8.90 8.84
CA ASN A 135 -2.94 8.16 7.81
C ASN A 135 -2.09 7.91 6.55
N TRP A 136 -0.77 8.15 6.62
CA TRP A 136 0.15 8.02 5.51
C TRP A 136 0.91 6.70 5.53
N TYR A 137 1.03 6.11 4.35
CA TYR A 137 1.68 4.83 4.12
C TYR A 137 2.53 4.91 2.86
N THR A 138 3.56 4.07 2.78
CA THR A 138 4.19 3.71 1.51
C THR A 138 3.56 2.44 0.95
N TYR A 139 3.74 2.23 -0.35
CA TYR A 139 3.46 0.96 -1.00
C TYR A 139 4.51 0.63 -2.07
N GLU A 140 4.62 -0.67 -2.36
CA GLU A 140 5.28 -1.21 -3.54
C GLU A 140 4.40 -2.35 -4.10
N ALA A 141 4.32 -2.50 -5.42
CA ALA A 141 3.53 -3.53 -6.08
C ALA A 141 4.23 -4.04 -7.33
N GLU A 142 4.25 -5.36 -7.52
CA GLU A 142 4.88 -6.06 -8.64
C GLU A 142 3.82 -6.87 -9.41
N PHE A 143 3.93 -6.82 -10.75
CA PHE A 143 3.05 -7.47 -11.73
C PHE A 143 3.85 -8.28 -12.75
#